data_AF-A0A678Q5P9-F1
#
_entry.id   AF-A0A678Q5P9-F1
#
_cell.length_a   1.000
_cell.length_b   1.000
_cell.length_c   1.000
_cell.angle_alpha   90.00
_cell.angle_beta   90.00
_cell.angle_gamma   90.00
#
_symmetry.space_group_name_H-M   'P 1'
#
loop_
_entity.id
_entity.type
_entity.pdbx_description
1 polymer ?
#
loop_
_entity_poly.entity_id
_entity_poly.type
_entity_poly.pdbx_seq_one_letter_code
_entity_poly.pdbx_strand_id
1 'polypeptide(L)'
;HLVFCTTSGVDMPGADYQLTKLLGLRPSVKRLMMYQQGCFAGGTVLRLAKDLAENNRGARVLVVCSEITAVTFRGPSDTHLDSLVGQALFGDGAAAMIIGSDPIENVERPVFEMVSAAQTLCPDSEGAIDGHLREVGLTFHLLKDVPGIISKNIEKCLVDAFKPLGISDWNSLFWIAHPGGPAILDQVEAKLSLKP
;
A
#
# COMPACT_ATOMS: atom_id res chain seq x y z
N HIS A 1 8.15 7.20 16.13
CA HIS A 1 7.11 7.77 15.26
C HIS A 1 5.99 6.76 15.09
N LEU A 2 4.79 7.20 14.71
CA LEU A 2 3.69 6.34 14.29
C LEU A 2 3.20 6.80 12.91
N VAL A 3 3.15 5.89 11.94
CA VAL A 3 2.48 6.09 10.67
C VAL A 3 1.29 5.14 10.65
N PHE A 4 0.09 5.67 10.53
CA PHE A 4 -1.13 4.86 10.45
C PHE A 4 -1.79 5.09 9.09
N CYS A 5 -2.20 4.01 8.43
CA CYS A 5 -2.93 4.06 7.17
C CYS A 5 -4.26 3.31 7.26
N THR A 6 -5.32 3.92 6.74
CA THR A 6 -6.61 3.25 6.51
C THR A 6 -7.45 3.96 5.46
N THR A 7 -8.27 3.18 4.76
CA THR A 7 -9.35 3.63 3.88
C THR A 7 -10.73 3.39 4.54
N SER A 8 -10.74 2.80 5.73
CA SER A 8 -11.93 2.24 6.39
C SER A 8 -12.78 3.26 7.17
N GLY A 9 -12.61 4.54 6.89
CA GLY A 9 -13.29 5.63 7.57
C GLY A 9 -12.35 6.81 7.85
N VAL A 10 -12.93 7.91 8.33
CA VAL A 10 -12.21 9.12 8.75
C VAL A 10 -12.84 9.64 10.04
N ASP A 11 -12.02 10.05 11.00
CA ASP A 11 -12.48 10.66 12.26
C ASP A 11 -11.49 11.73 12.73
N MET A 12 -11.93 12.58 13.66
CA MET A 12 -11.10 13.60 14.30
C MET A 12 -11.34 13.60 15.82
N PRO A 13 -10.41 13.06 16.63
CA PRO A 13 -9.07 12.61 16.25
C PRO A 13 -9.05 11.24 15.54
N GLY A 14 -8.10 11.06 14.63
CA GLY A 14 -8.04 9.88 13.75
C GLY A 14 -7.63 8.57 14.42
N ALA A 15 -7.57 7.51 13.62
CA ALA A 15 -7.23 6.15 14.07
C ALA A 15 -5.82 6.07 14.67
N ASP A 16 -4.88 6.91 14.20
CA ASP A 16 -3.55 7.05 14.75
C ASP A 16 -3.56 7.51 16.22
N TYR A 17 -4.48 8.41 16.60
CA TYR A 17 -4.69 8.83 17.97
C TYR A 17 -5.26 7.70 18.82
N GLN A 18 -6.28 7.01 18.32
CA GLN A 18 -6.90 5.89 19.03
C GLN A 18 -5.87 4.79 19.29
N LEU A 19 -5.08 4.42 18.28
CA LEU A 19 -4.01 3.43 18.44
C LEU A 19 -2.95 3.89 19.44
N THR A 20 -2.57 5.17 19.41
CA THR A 20 -1.62 5.75 20.37
C THR A 20 -2.09 5.55 21.81
N LYS A 21 -3.39 5.74 22.07
CA LYS A 21 -4.00 5.55 23.39
C LYS A 21 -4.09 4.07 23.76
N LEU A 22 -4.56 3.22 22.84
CA LEU A 22 -4.74 1.79 23.07
C LEU A 22 -3.42 1.07 23.38
N LEU A 23 -2.34 1.43 22.69
CA LEU A 23 -1.02 0.84 22.92
C LEU A 23 -0.22 1.52 24.06
N GLY A 24 -0.78 2.55 24.70
CA GLY A 24 -0.07 3.30 25.74
C GLY A 24 1.22 3.96 25.24
N LEU A 25 1.26 4.38 23.96
CA LEU A 25 2.44 5.02 23.41
C LEU A 25 2.70 6.36 24.11
N ARG A 26 3.97 6.79 24.07
CA ARG A 26 4.37 8.08 24.64
C ARG A 26 3.52 9.21 24.03
N PRO A 27 2.97 10.15 24.83
CA PRO A 27 2.19 11.27 24.30
C PRO A 27 2.94 12.15 23.29
N SER A 28 4.27 12.16 23.35
CA SER A 28 5.15 12.86 22.42
C SER A 28 5.45 12.09 21.14
N VAL A 29 4.81 10.94 20.89
CA VAL A 29 4.97 10.22 19.63
C VAL A 29 4.53 11.12 18.46
N LYS A 30 5.45 11.36 17.54
CA LYS A 30 5.17 12.05 16.28
C LYS A 30 4.33 11.13 15.40
N ARG A 31 3.08 11.51 15.16
CA ARG A 31 2.10 10.72 14.39
C ARG A 31 1.91 11.29 12.99
N LEU A 32 1.68 10.42 12.02
CA LEU A 32 1.22 10.76 10.69
C LEU A 32 0.08 9.82 10.32
N MET A 33 -1.09 10.40 10.08
CA MET A 33 -2.30 9.69 9.69
C MET A 33 -2.49 9.78 8.18
N MET A 34 -2.61 8.64 7.51
CA MET A 34 -2.86 8.53 6.07
C MET A 34 -4.25 7.96 5.83
N TYR A 35 -5.15 8.83 5.37
CA TYR A 35 -6.51 8.44 5.00
C TYR A 35 -6.66 8.34 3.48
N GLN A 36 -7.49 7.39 3.05
CA GLN A 36 -8.04 7.32 1.69
C GLN A 36 -6.97 7.28 0.58
N GLN A 37 -5.84 6.63 0.84
CA GLN A 37 -4.79 6.43 -0.16
C GLN A 37 -5.01 5.15 -0.98
N GLY A 38 -5.95 4.29 -0.59
CA GLY A 38 -6.28 3.06 -1.31
C GLY A 38 -5.15 2.02 -1.27
N CYS A 39 -5.22 1.06 -2.19
CA CYS A 39 -4.42 -0.17 -2.11
C CYS A 39 -2.91 0.02 -2.25
N PHE A 40 -2.44 1.13 -2.86
CA PHE A 40 -1.01 1.40 -3.01
C PHE A 40 -0.37 1.95 -1.72
N ALA A 41 -1.18 2.27 -0.70
CA ALA A 41 -0.71 2.89 0.52
C ALA A 41 0.30 2.03 1.29
N GLY A 42 0.28 0.70 1.12
CA GLY A 42 1.31 -0.20 1.65
C GLY A 42 2.73 0.18 1.21
N GLY A 43 2.92 0.56 -0.06
CA GLY A 43 4.21 1.08 -0.55
C GLY A 43 4.48 2.50 -0.04
N THR A 44 3.45 3.33 0.04
CA THR A 44 3.58 4.73 0.49
C THR A 44 4.01 4.83 1.96
N VAL A 45 3.48 3.99 2.85
CA VAL A 45 3.89 3.98 4.27
C VAL A 45 5.34 3.54 4.44
N LEU A 46 5.82 2.61 3.61
CA LEU A 46 7.23 2.19 3.59
C LEU A 46 8.12 3.34 3.15
N ARG A 47 7.77 4.02 2.04
CA ARG A 47 8.50 5.21 1.55
C ARG A 47 8.61 6.29 2.62
N LEU A 48 7.49 6.63 3.26
CA LEU A 48 7.46 7.63 4.32
C LEU A 48 8.29 7.19 5.54
N ALA A 49 8.17 5.93 5.94
CA ALA A 49 8.89 5.41 7.10
C ALA A 49 10.40 5.36 6.88
N LYS A 50 10.86 5.11 5.64
CA LYS A 50 12.28 5.22 5.25
C LYS A 50 12.82 6.60 5.59
N ASP A 51 12.19 7.66 5.06
CA ASP A 51 12.62 9.04 5.30
C ASP A 51 12.57 9.41 6.80
N LEU A 52 11.51 9.00 7.51
CA LEU A 52 11.38 9.25 8.94
C LEU A 52 12.46 8.55 9.77
N ALA A 53 12.83 7.32 9.41
CA ALA A 53 13.83 6.54 10.11
C ALA A 53 15.24 7.08 9.84
N GLU A 54 15.61 7.25 8.58
CA GLU A 54 16.97 7.64 8.18
C GLU A 54 17.29 9.10 8.55
N ASN A 55 16.31 9.99 8.48
CA ASN A 55 16.51 11.41 8.79
C ASN A 55 16.40 11.73 10.31
N ASN A 56 16.15 10.75 11.17
CA ASN A 56 16.05 10.94 12.62
C ASN A 56 16.83 9.84 13.35
N ARG A 57 18.07 10.13 13.74
CA ARG A 57 18.95 9.18 14.43
C ARG A 57 18.26 8.52 15.64
N GLY A 58 18.31 7.19 15.69
CA GLY A 58 17.71 6.38 16.76
C GLY A 58 16.18 6.30 16.72
N ALA A 59 15.54 6.81 15.67
CA ALA A 59 14.09 6.68 15.53
C ALA A 59 13.70 5.22 15.27
N ARG A 60 12.59 4.82 15.90
CA ARG A 60 11.80 3.65 15.53
C ARG A 60 10.41 4.12 15.13
N VAL A 61 9.97 3.73 13.96
CA VAL A 61 8.69 4.07 13.33
C VAL A 61 7.81 2.84 13.42
N LEU A 62 6.73 2.93 14.20
CA LEU A 62 5.64 1.97 14.12
C LEU A 62 4.80 2.34 12.89
N VAL A 63 4.73 1.44 11.92
CA VAL A 63 3.86 1.56 10.75
C VAL A 63 2.69 0.60 10.95
N VAL A 64 1.46 1.08 10.77
CA VAL A 64 0.25 0.26 10.85
C VAL A 64 -0.64 0.55 9.65
N CYS A 65 -1.04 -0.50 8.94
CA CYS A 65 -2.13 -0.45 7.98
C CYS A 65 -3.29 -1.28 8.54
N SER A 66 -4.49 -0.72 8.60
CA SER A 66 -5.68 -1.43 9.07
C SER A 66 -6.84 -1.17 8.12
N GLU A 67 -7.36 -2.22 7.51
CA GLU A 67 -8.43 -2.14 6.53
C GLU A 67 -9.59 -3.08 6.89
N ILE A 68 -10.81 -2.58 6.72
CA ILE A 68 -12.07 -3.21 7.06
C ILE A 68 -13.08 -2.85 5.96
N THR A 69 -13.79 -3.86 5.47
CA THR A 69 -14.79 -3.76 4.40
C THR A 69 -16.09 -3.08 4.84
N ALA A 70 -16.24 -2.74 6.13
CA ALA A 70 -17.46 -2.15 6.68
C ALA A 70 -17.94 -0.88 5.95
N VAL A 71 -17.01 -0.08 5.42
CA VAL A 71 -17.36 1.15 4.68
C VAL A 71 -17.64 0.91 3.19
N THR A 72 -17.29 -0.27 2.68
CA THR A 72 -17.34 -0.62 1.25
C THR A 72 -18.44 -1.65 0.95
N PHE A 73 -18.84 -2.45 1.94
CA PHE A 73 -19.82 -3.51 1.83
C PHE A 73 -21.20 -2.97 1.49
N ARG A 74 -21.84 -3.57 0.48
CA ARG A 74 -23.15 -3.15 -0.02
C ARG A 74 -23.86 -4.26 -0.78
N GLY A 75 -25.18 -4.13 -0.91
CA GLY A 75 -25.99 -5.05 -1.71
C GLY A 75 -25.63 -5.04 -3.20
N PRO A 76 -25.90 -6.14 -3.93
CA PRO A 76 -25.62 -6.24 -5.36
C PRO A 76 -26.51 -5.31 -6.19
N SER A 77 -26.02 -4.88 -7.35
CA SER A 77 -26.80 -4.15 -8.36
C SER A 77 -26.39 -4.53 -9.78
N ASP A 78 -27.37 -4.83 -10.63
CA ASP A 78 -27.14 -5.16 -12.05
C ASP A 78 -26.54 -3.99 -12.85
N THR A 79 -26.68 -2.76 -12.35
CA THR A 79 -26.11 -1.54 -12.96
C THR A 79 -24.65 -1.29 -12.56
N HIS A 80 -24.12 -2.00 -11.55
CA HIS A 80 -22.79 -1.78 -10.96
C HIS A 80 -22.04 -3.09 -10.78
N LEU A 81 -21.77 -3.79 -11.88
CA LEU A 81 -21.06 -5.07 -11.87
C LEU A 81 -19.61 -4.96 -11.35
N ASP A 82 -18.98 -3.80 -11.53
CA ASP A 82 -17.67 -3.45 -10.95
C ASP A 82 -17.68 -3.49 -9.42
N SER A 83 -18.79 -3.06 -8.81
CA SER A 83 -18.96 -3.13 -7.36
C SER A 83 -18.97 -4.58 -6.86
N LEU A 84 -19.57 -5.52 -7.61
CA LEU A 84 -19.58 -6.94 -7.26
C LEU A 84 -18.18 -7.55 -7.24
N VAL A 85 -17.30 -7.10 -8.13
CA VAL A 85 -15.88 -7.50 -8.13
C VAL A 85 -15.25 -7.09 -6.80
N GLY A 86 -15.47 -5.85 -6.35
CA GLY A 86 -15.01 -5.37 -5.04
C GLY A 86 -15.55 -6.22 -3.87
N GLN A 87 -16.84 -6.59 -3.90
CA GLN A 87 -17.44 -7.44 -2.86
C GLN A 87 -16.84 -8.85 -2.79
N ALA A 88 -16.30 -9.36 -3.90
CA ALA A 88 -15.66 -10.68 -3.95
C ALA A 88 -14.16 -10.66 -3.60
N LEU A 89 -13.49 -9.51 -3.76
CA LEU A 89 -12.05 -9.38 -3.58
C LEU A 89 -11.64 -8.79 -2.23
N PHE A 90 -12.39 -7.81 -1.71
CA PHE A 90 -11.97 -7.11 -0.51
C PHE A 90 -12.23 -7.93 0.76
N GLY A 91 -11.25 -7.90 1.66
CA GLY A 91 -11.33 -8.53 2.96
C GLY A 91 -10.76 -7.63 4.05
N ASP A 92 -10.94 -8.05 5.29
CA ASP A 92 -10.51 -7.31 6.47
C ASP A 92 -9.11 -7.77 6.90
N GLY A 93 -8.26 -6.83 7.32
CA GLY A 93 -6.91 -7.16 7.78
C GLY A 93 -6.15 -5.97 8.34
N ALA A 94 -5.19 -6.25 9.22
CA ALA A 94 -4.24 -5.27 9.69
C ALA A 94 -2.82 -5.83 9.67
N ALA A 95 -1.85 -4.97 9.35
CA ALA A 95 -0.42 -5.27 9.36
C ALA A 95 0.32 -4.19 10.13
N ALA A 96 1.35 -4.59 10.88
CA ALA A 96 2.20 -3.67 11.64
C ALA A 96 3.68 -4.00 11.45
N MET A 97 4.52 -2.97 11.36
CA MET A 97 5.97 -3.11 11.21
C MET A 97 6.70 -2.09 12.10
N ILE A 98 7.87 -2.49 12.60
CA ILE A 98 8.84 -1.58 13.23
C ILE A 98 9.95 -1.31 12.22
N ILE A 99 10.12 -0.04 11.87
CA ILE A 99 11.09 0.42 10.89
C ILE A 99 12.06 1.40 11.55
N GLY A 100 13.35 1.24 11.30
CA GLY A 100 14.40 2.09 11.86
C GLY A 100 15.69 1.98 11.06
N SER A 101 16.56 2.97 11.20
CA SER A 101 17.97 2.89 10.78
C SER A 101 18.84 2.45 11.96
N ASP A 102 20.07 2.03 11.65
CA ASP A 102 21.10 1.70 12.64
C ASP A 102 20.60 0.67 13.67
N PRO A 103 20.34 -0.58 13.24
CA PRO A 103 19.83 -1.61 14.13
C PRO A 103 20.85 -1.91 15.24
N ILE A 104 20.36 -2.09 16.47
CA ILE A 104 21.21 -2.43 17.61
C ILE A 104 21.63 -3.89 17.49
N GLU A 105 22.92 -4.11 17.27
CA GLU A 105 23.50 -5.45 17.18
C GLU A 105 23.11 -6.33 18.37
N ASN A 106 22.80 -7.60 18.10
CA ASN A 106 22.37 -8.60 19.08
C ASN A 106 21.04 -8.32 19.81
N VAL A 107 20.38 -7.19 19.56
CA VAL A 107 19.06 -6.84 20.12
C VAL A 107 18.00 -6.85 19.03
N GLU A 108 18.26 -6.14 17.93
CA GLU A 108 17.35 -6.02 16.81
C GLU A 108 17.77 -6.96 15.67
N ARG A 109 16.79 -7.51 14.97
CA ARG A 109 16.99 -8.46 13.88
C ARG A 109 16.37 -7.92 12.60
N PRO A 110 17.15 -7.19 11.76
CA PRO A 110 16.67 -6.73 10.47
C PRO A 110 16.23 -7.91 9.60
N VAL A 111 15.11 -7.76 8.90
CA VAL A 111 14.58 -8.77 7.97
C VAL A 111 14.68 -8.30 6.53
N PHE A 112 14.47 -7.00 6.30
CA PHE A 112 14.60 -6.34 5.00
C PHE A 112 15.23 -4.96 5.19
N GLU A 113 15.88 -4.47 4.13
CA GLU A 113 16.39 -3.10 4.02
C GLU A 113 15.69 -2.41 2.84
N MET A 114 15.25 -1.17 3.05
CA MET A 114 14.62 -0.36 2.00
C MET A 114 15.69 0.48 1.31
N VAL A 115 16.15 0.05 0.13
CA VAL A 115 17.19 0.77 -0.62
C VAL A 115 16.63 2.04 -1.26
N SER A 116 15.48 1.94 -1.92
CA SER A 116 14.82 3.04 -2.61
C SER A 116 13.29 2.89 -2.57
N ALA A 117 12.59 3.98 -2.85
CA ALA A 117 11.15 3.98 -3.02
C ALA A 117 10.75 5.05 -4.05
N ALA A 118 9.87 4.69 -4.98
CA ALA A 118 9.41 5.56 -6.05
C ALA A 118 7.87 5.51 -6.16
N GLN A 119 7.30 6.54 -6.78
CA GLN A 119 5.89 6.63 -7.09
C GLN A 119 5.74 7.29 -8.46
N THR A 120 4.78 6.81 -9.25
CA THR A 120 4.46 7.38 -10.56
C THR A 120 2.95 7.33 -10.81
N LEU A 121 2.49 8.12 -11.77
CA LEU A 121 1.14 8.04 -12.32
C LEU A 121 1.22 7.37 -13.70
N CYS A 122 0.35 6.38 -13.94
CA CYS A 122 0.26 5.77 -15.25
C CYS A 122 -0.38 6.77 -16.23
N PRO A 123 0.19 6.97 -17.44
CA PRO A 123 -0.44 7.79 -18.46
C PRO A 123 -1.84 7.28 -18.80
N ASP A 124 -2.78 8.21 -19.09
CA ASP A 124 -4.13 7.91 -19.56
C ASP A 124 -4.91 6.92 -18.66
N SER A 125 -4.72 7.01 -17.34
CA SER A 125 -5.31 6.10 -16.34
C SER A 125 -6.37 6.75 -15.44
N GLU A 126 -6.80 7.97 -15.77
CA GLU A 126 -7.85 8.67 -15.02
C GLU A 126 -9.15 7.84 -14.97
N GLY A 127 -9.74 7.74 -13.79
CA GLY A 127 -10.95 6.95 -13.55
C GLY A 127 -10.77 5.43 -13.63
N ALA A 128 -9.54 4.92 -13.83
CA ALA A 128 -9.30 3.48 -13.87
C ALA A 128 -9.64 2.80 -12.53
N ILE A 129 -9.34 3.49 -11.43
CA ILE A 129 -9.69 3.10 -10.07
C ILE A 129 -10.15 4.35 -9.33
N ASP A 130 -11.45 4.43 -9.03
CA ASP A 130 -12.02 5.53 -8.26
C ASP A 130 -12.66 5.03 -6.97
N GLY A 131 -12.54 5.86 -5.93
CA GLY A 131 -13.28 5.73 -4.69
C GLY A 131 -13.99 7.04 -4.39
N HIS A 132 -15.29 6.99 -4.09
CA HIS A 132 -16.05 8.18 -3.69
C HIS A 132 -16.71 7.96 -2.34
N LEU A 133 -16.31 8.75 -1.35
CA LEU A 133 -16.98 8.79 -0.06
C LEU A 133 -18.28 9.60 -0.20
N ARG A 134 -19.42 8.95 0.05
CA ARG A 134 -20.77 9.49 -0.06
C ARG A 134 -21.58 9.13 1.18
N GLU A 135 -22.82 9.61 1.25
CA GLU A 135 -23.77 9.25 2.31
C GLU A 135 -24.02 7.73 2.37
N VAL A 136 -23.91 7.05 1.22
CA VAL A 136 -24.00 5.59 1.07
C VAL A 136 -22.68 4.85 1.33
N GLY A 137 -21.79 5.45 2.14
CA GLY A 137 -20.44 4.94 2.39
C GLY A 137 -19.49 5.16 1.23
N LEU A 138 -18.46 4.32 1.14
CA LEU A 138 -17.42 4.41 0.13
C LEU A 138 -17.79 3.57 -1.10
N THR A 139 -18.09 4.25 -2.21
CA THR A 139 -18.39 3.60 -3.50
C THR A 139 -17.10 3.44 -4.30
N PHE A 140 -16.92 2.31 -4.98
CA PHE A 140 -15.76 2.08 -5.84
C PHE A 140 -16.18 1.89 -7.29
N HIS A 141 -15.33 2.40 -8.18
CA HIS A 141 -15.41 2.12 -9.61
C HIS A 141 -14.07 1.58 -10.10
N LEU A 142 -14.15 0.49 -10.86
CA LEU A 142 -12.99 -0.23 -11.37
C LEU A 142 -13.19 -0.45 -12.87
N LEU A 143 -12.33 0.14 -13.69
CA LEU A 143 -12.31 -0.18 -15.11
C LEU A 143 -11.79 -1.60 -15.32
N LYS A 144 -12.39 -2.30 -16.29
CA LYS A 144 -11.99 -3.67 -16.64
C LYS A 144 -10.53 -3.78 -17.09
N ASP A 145 -9.97 -2.71 -17.64
CA ASP A 145 -8.62 -2.68 -18.23
C ASP A 145 -7.51 -2.25 -17.24
N VAL A 146 -7.79 -2.18 -15.94
CA VAL A 146 -6.75 -1.95 -14.91
C VAL A 146 -5.55 -2.90 -15.05
N PRO A 147 -5.73 -4.23 -15.27
CA PRO A 147 -4.61 -5.14 -15.52
C PRO A 147 -3.74 -4.73 -16.72
N GLY A 148 -4.37 -4.31 -17.82
CA GLY A 148 -3.68 -3.87 -19.04
C GLY A 148 -2.88 -2.59 -18.83
N ILE A 149 -3.46 -1.62 -18.10
CA ILE A 149 -2.78 -0.38 -17.72
C ILE A 149 -1.54 -0.67 -16.87
N ILE A 150 -1.65 -1.54 -15.86
CA ILE A 150 -0.52 -1.87 -14.98
C ILE A 150 0.57 -2.61 -15.75
N SER A 151 0.21 -3.66 -16.49
CA SER A 151 1.18 -4.47 -17.25
C SER A 151 1.91 -3.65 -18.32
N LYS A 152 1.24 -2.70 -18.98
CA LYS A 152 1.88 -1.80 -19.95
C LYS A 152 2.98 -0.93 -19.32
N ASN A 153 2.85 -0.56 -18.04
CA ASN A 153 3.71 0.44 -17.39
C ASN A 153 4.73 -0.15 -16.40
N ILE A 154 4.55 -1.39 -15.92
CA ILE A 154 5.39 -1.98 -14.88
C ILE A 154 6.87 -2.08 -15.27
N GLU A 155 7.16 -2.45 -16.52
CA GLU A 155 8.55 -2.65 -16.99
C GLU A 155 9.36 -1.35 -16.91
N LYS A 156 8.75 -0.21 -17.27
CA LYS A 156 9.40 1.10 -17.12
C LYS A 156 9.75 1.39 -15.66
N CYS A 157 8.83 1.10 -14.73
CA CYS A 157 9.06 1.30 -13.30
C CYS A 157 10.25 0.46 -12.79
N LEU A 158 10.36 -0.78 -13.26
CA LEU A 158 11.49 -1.66 -12.90
C LEU A 158 12.81 -1.15 -13.49
N VAL A 159 12.81 -0.77 -14.77
CA VAL A 159 14.01 -0.19 -15.40
C VAL A 159 14.46 1.04 -14.66
N ASP A 160 13.56 1.97 -14.33
CA ASP A 160 13.91 3.20 -13.60
C ASP A 160 14.46 2.90 -12.20
N ALA A 161 13.92 1.90 -11.50
CA ALA A 161 14.35 1.51 -10.15
C ALA A 161 15.68 0.74 -10.12
N PHE A 162 15.90 -0.17 -11.08
CA PHE A 162 17.00 -1.15 -11.04
C PHE A 162 18.16 -0.84 -11.99
N LYS A 163 17.99 0.06 -12.96
CA LYS A 163 19.08 0.52 -13.82
C LYS A 163 20.28 1.08 -13.03
N PRO A 164 20.11 1.87 -11.95
CA PRO A 164 21.24 2.31 -11.13
C PRO A 164 21.98 1.18 -10.42
N LEU A 165 21.32 0.03 -10.21
CA LEU A 165 21.88 -1.16 -9.57
C LEU A 165 22.46 -2.15 -10.59
N GLY A 166 22.32 -1.89 -11.89
CA GLY A 166 22.77 -2.79 -12.96
C GLY A 166 21.97 -4.09 -13.07
N ILE A 167 20.77 -4.15 -12.51
CA ILE A 167 19.89 -5.33 -12.54
C ILE A 167 18.90 -5.19 -13.70
N SER A 168 18.82 -6.23 -14.53
CA SER A 168 17.89 -6.32 -15.66
C SER A 168 17.17 -7.67 -15.78
N ASP A 169 17.63 -8.70 -15.05
CA ASP A 169 16.94 -9.98 -14.95
C ASP A 169 15.93 -9.96 -13.79
N TRP A 170 14.66 -9.79 -14.13
CA TRP A 170 13.56 -9.74 -13.17
C TRP A 170 13.36 -11.04 -12.38
N ASN A 171 13.86 -12.17 -12.90
CA ASN A 171 13.80 -13.47 -12.22
C ASN A 171 14.94 -13.67 -11.21
N SER A 172 15.91 -12.76 -11.15
CA SER A 172 16.95 -12.75 -10.11
C SER A 172 16.49 -12.10 -8.80
N LEU A 173 15.32 -11.45 -8.82
CA LEU A 173 14.74 -10.73 -7.69
C LEU A 173 13.67 -11.57 -6.99
N PHE A 174 13.47 -11.32 -5.69
CA PHE A 174 12.24 -11.74 -5.02
C PHE A 174 11.12 -10.74 -5.30
N TRP A 175 9.87 -11.20 -5.28
CA TRP A 175 8.71 -10.40 -5.64
C TRP A 175 7.72 -10.27 -4.50
N ILE A 176 7.27 -9.04 -4.24
CA ILE A 176 6.14 -8.72 -3.38
C ILE A 176 5.25 -7.77 -4.20
N ALA A 177 4.22 -8.32 -4.83
CA ALA A 177 3.24 -7.56 -5.61
C ALA A 177 1.94 -7.44 -4.82
N HIS A 178 1.28 -6.27 -4.87
CA HIS A 178 -0.04 -6.13 -4.27
C HIS A 178 -1.05 -7.01 -5.03
N PRO A 179 -1.75 -7.94 -4.36
CA PRO A 179 -2.69 -8.86 -5.01
C PRO A 179 -4.07 -8.21 -5.21
N GLY A 180 -4.11 -7.06 -5.88
CA GLY A 180 -5.35 -6.28 -6.08
C GLY A 180 -6.40 -6.97 -6.96
N GLY A 181 -5.98 -7.96 -7.75
CA GLY A 181 -6.84 -8.83 -8.53
C GLY A 181 -6.00 -9.89 -9.26
N PRO A 182 -6.48 -11.13 -9.40
CA PRO A 182 -5.70 -12.21 -10.03
C PRO A 182 -5.20 -11.85 -11.44
N ALA A 183 -6.06 -11.23 -12.25
CA ALA A 183 -5.72 -10.82 -13.61
C ALA A 183 -4.56 -9.81 -13.68
N ILE A 184 -4.35 -9.00 -12.63
CA ILE A 184 -3.20 -8.07 -12.56
C ILE A 184 -1.91 -8.88 -12.40
N LEU A 185 -1.90 -9.85 -11.49
CA LEU A 185 -0.74 -10.70 -11.25
C LEU A 185 -0.40 -11.52 -12.50
N ASP A 186 -1.40 -12.17 -13.11
CA ASP A 186 -1.23 -12.97 -14.33
C ASP A 186 -0.63 -12.14 -15.47
N GLN A 187 -1.11 -10.91 -15.68
CA GLN A 187 -0.60 -10.05 -16.74
C GLN A 187 0.78 -9.47 -16.43
N VAL A 188 1.10 -9.17 -15.16
CA VAL A 188 2.44 -8.74 -14.77
C VAL A 188 3.45 -9.87 -14.95
N GLU A 189 3.10 -11.09 -14.51
CA GLU A 189 3.90 -12.30 -14.70
C GLU A 189 4.18 -12.55 -16.18
N ALA A 190 3.14 -12.55 -17.03
CA ALA A 190 3.27 -12.76 -18.47
C ALA A 190 4.09 -11.65 -19.14
N LYS A 191 3.84 -10.38 -18.79
CA LYS A 191 4.53 -9.22 -19.39
C LYS A 191 6.03 -9.24 -19.13
N LEU A 192 6.42 -9.63 -17.91
CA LEU A 192 7.82 -9.64 -17.47
C LEU A 192 8.49 -11.01 -17.65
N SER A 193 7.73 -12.02 -18.12
CA SER A 193 8.20 -13.41 -18.23
C SER A 193 8.79 -13.93 -16.91
N LEU A 194 8.07 -13.70 -15.81
CA LEU A 194 8.45 -14.21 -14.49
C LEU A 194 8.23 -15.72 -14.43
N LYS A 195 9.10 -16.41 -13.69
CA LYS A 195 8.96 -17.84 -13.39
C LYS A 195 7.95 -18.04 -12.25
N PRO A 196 7.25 -19.20 -12.25
CA PRO A 196 6.44 -19.62 -11.11
C PRO A 196 7.24 -19.78 -9.82
#